data_AF-A0A1H3LES2-F1
#
_entry.id   AF-A0A1H3LES2-F1
#
_cell.length_a   1.000
_cell.length_b   1.000
_cell.length_c   1.000
_cell.angle_alpha   90.00
_cell.angle_beta   90.00
_cell.angle_gamma   90.00
#
_symmetry.space_group_name_H-M   'P 1'
#
loop_
_entity.id
_entity.type
_entity.pdbx_description
1 polymer ?
#
loop_
_entity_poly.entity_id
_entity_poly.type
_entity_poly.pdbx_seq_one_letter_code
_entity_poly.pdbx_strand_id
1 'polypeptide(L)' 'MKLVTAYDHHACPVLGQVAVVGGDEITALPKVVGTLPGLAGSVVTADALHCQDSHANWIVDAGGHFVFT' A
#
# COMPACT_ATOMS: atom_id res chain seq x y z
N MET A 1 -2.83 8.58 -17.23
CA MET A 1 -3.25 8.68 -15.81
C MET A 1 -2.72 7.45 -15.11
N LYS A 2 -1.98 7.60 -14.01
CA LYS A 2 -1.47 6.47 -13.21
C LYS A 2 -2.33 6.32 -11.95
N LEU A 3 -2.55 5.09 -11.53
CA LEU A 3 -3.35 4.73 -10.37
C LEU A 3 -2.54 3.78 -9.50
N VAL A 4 -2.67 3.93 -8.18
CA VAL A 4 -2.20 2.93 -7.23
C VAL A 4 -3.41 2.37 -6.51
N THR A 5 -3.49 1.05 -6.45
CA THR A 5 -4.65 0.31 -5.99
C THR A 5 -4.24 -0.66 -4.89
N ALA A 6 -4.95 -0.62 -3.77
CA ALA A 6 -4.90 -1.67 -2.76
C ALA A 6 -6.02 -2.67 -3.09
N TYR A 7 -5.68 -3.95 -3.14
CA TYR A 7 -6.64 -5.02 -3.38
C TYR A 7 -6.42 -6.14 -2.36
N ASP A 8 -7.48 -6.85 -2.02
CA ASP A 8 -7.38 -8.04 -1.19
C ASP A 8 -6.80 -9.18 -2.01
N HIS A 9 -5.68 -9.75 -1.55
CA HIS A 9 -4.95 -10.77 -2.30
C HIS A 9 -5.73 -12.10 -2.47
N HIS A 10 -6.63 -12.42 -1.54
CA HIS A 10 -7.37 -13.68 -1.54
C HIS A 10 -8.70 -13.55 -2.28
N ALA A 11 -9.49 -12.52 -1.98
CA ALA A 11 -10.81 -12.32 -2.56
C ALA A 11 -10.77 -11.54 -3.89
N CYS A 12 -9.65 -10.87 -4.20
CA CYS A 12 -9.44 -10.02 -5.37
C CYS A 12 -10.31 -8.74 -5.53
N PRO A 13 -11.10 -8.22 -4.55
CA PRO A 13 -11.70 -6.89 -4.69
C PRO A 13 -10.66 -5.78 -4.56
N VAL A 14 -10.92 -4.67 -5.25
CA VAL A 14 -10.26 -3.39 -4.98
C VAL A 14 -10.81 -2.81 -3.68
N LEU A 15 -9.93 -2.58 -2.70
CA LEU A 15 -10.26 -2.02 -1.40
C LEU A 15 -10.10 -0.50 -1.36
N GLY A 16 -9.19 0.04 -2.16
CA GLY A 16 -8.93 1.48 -2.25
C GLY A 16 -8.11 1.80 -3.49
N GLN A 17 -8.26 3.01 -4.00
CA GLN A 17 -7.53 3.46 -5.19
C GLN A 17 -7.31 4.97 -5.16
N VAL A 18 -6.10 5.38 -5.51
CA VAL A 18 -5.72 6.80 -5.59
C VAL A 18 -5.12 7.11 -6.95
N ALA A 19 -5.40 8.30 -7.47
CA ALA A 19 -4.71 8.82 -8.64
C ALA A 19 -3.34 9.36 -8.28
N VAL A 20 -2.32 9.04 -9.08
CA VAL A 20 -1.00 9.65 -8.98
C VAL A 20 -1.03 10.95 -9.80
N VAL A 21 -1.16 12.08 -9.11
CA VAL A 21 -1.25 13.42 -9.71
C VAL A 21 0.09 14.14 -9.55
N GLY A 22 0.90 14.16 -10.61
CA GLY A 22 2.23 14.79 -10.62
C GLY A 22 3.25 14.05 -9.74
N GLY A 23 4.51 13.98 -10.20
CA GLY A 23 5.60 13.34 -9.44
C GLY A 23 5.62 11.80 -9.49
N ASP A 24 6.29 11.21 -8.50
CA ASP A 24 6.61 9.79 -8.41
C ASP A 24 5.60 8.98 -7.57
N GLU A 25 5.34 7.76 -8.03
CA GLU A 25 4.36 6.79 -7.53
C GLU A 25 4.65 6.34 -6.10
N ILE A 26 5.90 6.48 -5.64
CA ILE A 26 6.34 6.16 -4.27
C ILE A 26 5.41 6.77 -3.21
N THR A 27 5.01 8.04 -3.37
CA THR A 27 4.15 8.72 -2.37
C THR A 27 2.69 8.25 -2.36
N ALA A 28 2.28 7.42 -3.32
CA ALA A 28 0.90 6.98 -3.46
C ALA A 28 0.55 5.77 -2.58
N LEU A 29 1.52 4.93 -2.20
CA LEU A 29 1.26 3.77 -1.35
C LEU A 29 0.71 4.17 0.02
N PRO A 30 1.35 5.07 0.81
CA PRO A 30 0.78 5.47 2.10
C PRO A 30 -0.61 6.11 1.95
N LYS A 31 -0.88 6.79 0.83
CA LYS A 31 -2.18 7.41 0.54
C LYS A 31 -3.27 6.36 0.32
N VAL A 32 -3.03 5.33 -0.49
CA VAL A 32 -4.04 4.28 -0.72
C VAL A 32 -4.26 3.44 0.53
N VAL A 33 -3.19 3.11 1.26
CA VAL A 33 -3.30 2.29 2.46
C VAL A 33 -4.01 3.06 3.59
N GLY A 34 -3.81 4.37 3.69
CA GLY A 34 -4.55 5.24 4.60
C GLY A 34 -6.06 5.34 4.33
N THR A 35 -6.56 4.85 3.18
CA THR A 35 -8.01 4.75 2.91
C THR A 35 -8.64 3.49 3.48
N LEU A 36 -7.83 2.52 3.93
CA LEU A 36 -8.31 1.25 4.45
C LEU A 36 -8.74 1.39 5.92
N PRO A 37 -9.71 0.57 6.39
CA PRO A 37 -10.21 0.63 7.77
C PRO A 37 -9.15 0.28 8.83
N GLY A 38 -8.00 -0.26 8.44
CA GLY A 38 -6.85 -0.56 9.30
C GLY A 38 -5.98 -1.69 8.74
N LEU A 39 -4.75 -1.81 9.23
CA LEU A 39 -3.80 -2.87 8.81
C LEU A 39 -3.55 -3.95 9.86
N ALA A 40 -4.12 -3.81 11.06
CA ALA A 40 -3.90 -4.73 12.17
C ALA A 40 -4.14 -6.19 11.74
N GLY A 41 -3.11 -7.02 11.86
CA GLY A 41 -3.16 -8.45 11.51
C GLY A 41 -3.15 -8.77 10.01
N SER A 42 -2.99 -7.76 9.15
CA SER A 42 -2.89 -7.94 7.69
C SER A 42 -1.43 -8.09 7.24
N VAL A 43 -1.22 -8.77 6.12
CA VAL A 43 0.06 -8.79 5.40
C VAL A 43 -0.08 -7.92 4.17
N VAL A 44 0.81 -6.93 4.05
CA VAL A 44 0.93 -6.06 2.89
C VAL A 44 2.12 -6.53 2.07
N THR A 45 1.88 -6.73 0.78
CA THR A 45 2.90 -6.88 -0.25
C THR A 45 2.67 -5.79 -1.29
N ALA A 46 3.74 -5.32 -1.93
CA ALA A 46 3.69 -4.28 -2.93
C ALA A 46 4.73 -4.54 -4.03
N ASP A 47 4.58 -3.86 -5.17
CA ASP A 47 5.57 -3.89 -6.25
C ASP A 47 6.97 -3.51 -5.74
N ALA A 48 8.01 -4.00 -6.42
CA ALA A 48 9.41 -3.74 -6.11
C ALA A 48 9.74 -2.24 -5.95
N LEU A 49 9.08 -1.36 -6.70
CA LEU A 49 9.22 0.10 -6.56
C LEU A 49 8.92 0.59 -5.12
N HIS A 50 8.04 -0.10 -4.42
CA HIS A 50 7.58 0.23 -3.08
C HIS A 50 8.34 -0.45 -1.95
N CYS A 51 9.37 -1.26 -2.24
CA CYS A 51 10.27 -1.86 -1.25
C CYS A 51 11.21 -0.81 -0.63
N GLN A 52 10.62 0.18 0.04
CA GLN A 52 11.28 1.30 0.69
C GLN A 52 11.21 1.09 2.20
N ASP A 53 12.30 1.35 2.92
CA ASP A 53 12.33 1.26 4.38
C ASP A 53 11.25 2.14 5.03
N SER A 54 10.98 3.31 4.45
CA SER A 54 9.94 4.22 4.91
C SER A 54 8.54 3.62 4.81
N HIS A 55 8.25 2.84 3.76
CA HIS A 55 6.97 2.14 3.63
C HIS A 55 6.87 0.99 4.62
N ALA A 56 7.94 0.20 4.75
CA ALA A 56 7.97 -0.92 5.70
C ALA A 56 7.70 -0.43 7.14
N ASN A 57 8.40 0.62 7.57
CA ASN A 57 8.19 1.22 8.90
C ASN A 57 6.76 1.76 9.05
N TRP A 58 6.25 2.48 8.06
CA TRP A 58 4.88 3.02 8.12
C TRP A 58 3.82 1.91 8.24
N ILE A 59 3.97 0.80 7.51
CA ILE A 59 3.05 -0.35 7.57
C ILE A 59 3.11 -1.03 8.94
N VAL A 60 4.32 -1.21 9.49
CA VAL A 60 4.52 -1.80 10.82
C VAL A 60 3.94 -0.92 11.92
N ASP A 61 4.17 0.39 11.85
CA ASP A 61 3.61 1.37 12.79
C ASP A 61 2.07 1.41 12.73
N ALA A 62 1.48 1.12 11.57
CA ALA A 62 0.03 0.97 11.38
C ALA A 62 -0.53 -0.40 11.83
N GLY A 63 0.32 -1.29 12.37
CA GLY A 63 -0.06 -2.62 12.90
C GLY A 63 -0.11 -3.73 11.84
N GLY A 64 0.33 -3.47 10.62
CA GLY A 64 0.45 -4.46 9.55
C GLY A 64 1.81 -5.14 9.53
N HIS A 65 1.93 -6.16 8.68
CA HIS A 65 3.21 -6.82 8.36
C HIS A 65 3.56 -6.53 6.90
N PHE A 66 4.83 -6.25 6.60
CA PHE A 66 5.27 -6.02 5.23
C PHE A 66 6.13 -7.18 4.73
N VAL A 67 5.77 -7.75 3.57
CA VAL A 67 6.54 -8.79 2.89
C VAL A 67 6.93 -8.28 1.50
N PHE A 68 8.24 -8.27 1.24
CA PHE A 68 8.84 -7.99 -0.06
C PHE A 68 9.52 -9.25 -0.60
N THR A 69 9.48 -9.44 -1.92
CA THR A 69 10.08 -10.60 -2.63
C THR A 69 10.94 -10.12 -3.79
#